data_AF-A0A6A4I466-F1
#
_entry.id   AF-A0A6A4I466-F1
#
_cell.length_a   1.000
_cell.length_b   1.000
_cell.length_c   1.000
_cell.angle_alpha   90.00
_cell.angle_beta   90.00
_cell.angle_gamma   90.00
#
_symmetry.space_group_name_H-M   'P 1'
#
loop_
_entity.id
_entity.type
_entity.pdbx_description
1 polymer ?
#
loop_
_entity_poly.entity_id
_entity_poly.type
_entity_poly.pdbx_seq_one_letter_code
_entity_poly.pdbx_strand_id
1 'polypeptide(L)'
;MTPSEVQLSTELGSDIFFNIMEFTILWVLYGIFIGSATMAFYLLLKKGATGYTHKAILICMILLVLANTWNFILVSGGPVIQVNSALIYTSSQGLEGQIAASNEITLPWDAQITWPGTITLMLSDGIVTWRACAIWPHAKILRLVLSGLMIANIGVNLTATMIIGLKVWYDSRI
;
A
#
# COMPACT_ATOMS: atom_id res chain seq x y z
N MET A 1 -22.40 29.80 13.79
CA MET A 1 -22.24 28.64 12.91
C MET A 1 -23.32 28.73 11.85
N THR A 2 -22.92 28.86 10.59
CA THR A 2 -23.86 28.89 9.46
C THR A 2 -24.32 27.46 9.13
N PRO A 3 -25.45 27.27 8.42
CA PRO A 3 -25.90 25.93 8.03
C PRO A 3 -24.86 25.14 7.22
N SER A 4 -24.06 25.81 6.38
CA SER A 4 -22.99 25.18 5.61
C SER A 4 -21.83 24.70 6.50
N GLU A 5 -21.45 25.46 7.52
CA GLU A 5 -20.41 25.06 8.48
C GLU A 5 -20.84 23.83 9.30
N VAL A 6 -22.12 23.74 9.68
CA VAL A 6 -22.65 22.58 10.42
C VAL A 6 -22.65 21.32 9.56
N GLN A 7 -23.01 21.44 8.28
CA GLN A 7 -22.96 20.33 7.34
C GLN A 7 -21.53 19.83 7.15
N LEU A 8 -20.59 20.74 6.85
CA LEU A 8 -19.18 20.40 6.67
C LEU A 8 -18.58 19.73 7.90
N SER A 9 -18.91 20.23 9.10
CA SER A 9 -18.48 19.62 10.36
C SER A 9 -19.05 18.22 10.57
N THR A 10 -20.27 17.96 10.12
CA THR A 10 -20.91 16.64 10.23
C THR A 10 -20.31 15.63 9.27
N GLU A 11 -20.02 16.07 8.03
CA GLU A 11 -19.33 15.27 7.02
C GLU A 11 -17.92 14.89 7.48
N LEU A 12 -17.13 15.87 7.94
CA LEU A 12 -15.80 15.64 8.48
C LEU A 12 -15.81 14.69 9.69
N GLY A 13 -16.76 14.88 10.62
CA GLY A 13 -16.89 14.01 11.80
C GLY A 13 -17.22 12.57 11.42
N SER A 14 -18.07 12.37 10.40
CA SER A 14 -18.42 11.04 9.90
C SER A 14 -17.23 10.36 9.25
N ASP A 15 -16.48 11.08 8.41
CA ASP A 15 -15.29 10.57 7.73
C ASP A 15 -14.20 10.13 8.73
N ILE A 16 -13.90 10.98 9.72
CA ILE A 16 -12.96 10.65 10.80
C ILE A 16 -13.40 9.39 11.56
N PHE A 17 -14.68 9.26 11.87
CA PHE A 17 -15.20 8.10 12.58
C PHE A 17 -15.01 6.80 11.78
N PHE A 18 -15.35 6.80 10.49
CA PHE A 18 -15.15 5.64 9.63
C PHE A 18 -13.67 5.28 9.48
N ASN A 19 -12.80 6.28 9.28
CA ASN A 19 -11.36 6.10 9.18
C ASN A 19 -10.77 5.46 10.45
N ILE A 20 -11.17 5.90 11.65
CA ILE A 20 -10.71 5.31 12.93
C ILE A 20 -11.11 3.83 13.04
N MET A 21 -12.34 3.48 12.64
CA MET A 21 -12.82 2.10 12.64
C MET A 21 -12.00 1.23 11.68
N GLU A 22 -11.73 1.73 10.47
CA GLU A 22 -10.89 1.04 9.49
C GLU A 22 -9.46 0.84 10.01
N PHE A 23 -8.84 1.85 10.60
CA PHE A 23 -7.48 1.73 11.14
C PHE A 23 -7.39 0.76 12.31
N THR A 24 -8.40 0.70 13.16
CA THR A 24 -8.43 -0.26 14.26
C THR A 24 -8.35 -1.69 13.72
N ILE A 25 -9.13 -2.00 12.68
CA ILE A 25 -9.10 -3.30 12.01
C ILE A 25 -7.74 -3.52 11.34
N LEU A 26 -7.24 -2.52 10.60
CA LEU A 26 -5.95 -2.59 9.91
C LEU A 26 -4.79 -2.87 10.87
N TRP A 27 -4.75 -2.21 12.03
CA TRP A 27 -3.70 -2.37 13.04
C TRP A 27 -3.70 -3.77 13.64
N VAL A 28 -4.87 -4.31 13.95
CA VAL A 28 -5.01 -5.69 14.43
C VAL A 28 -4.54 -6.69 13.38
N LEU A 29 -5.00 -6.53 12.13
CA LEU A 29 -4.62 -7.42 11.03
C LEU A 29 -3.12 -7.32 10.72
N TYR A 30 -2.55 -6.13 10.75
CA TYR A 30 -1.12 -5.92 10.56
C TYR A 30 -0.29 -6.56 11.68
N GLY A 31 -0.75 -6.49 12.93
CA GLY A 31 -0.13 -7.21 14.05
C GLY A 31 -0.11 -8.73 13.84
N ILE A 32 -1.24 -9.31 13.38
CA ILE A 32 -1.33 -10.73 13.02
C ILE A 32 -0.38 -11.06 11.87
N PHE A 33 -0.34 -10.21 10.84
CA PHE A 33 0.56 -10.36 9.70
C PHE A 33 2.02 -10.40 10.14
N ILE A 34 2.50 -9.43 10.92
CA ILE A 34 3.87 -9.41 11.43
C ILE A 34 4.18 -10.65 12.27
N GLY A 35 3.27 -11.05 13.17
CA GLY A 35 3.44 -12.27 13.96
C GLY A 35 3.61 -13.52 13.08
N SER A 36 2.78 -13.66 12.05
CA SER A 36 2.87 -14.76 11.08
C SER A 36 4.16 -14.71 10.25
N ALA A 37 4.59 -13.52 9.82
CA ALA A 37 5.80 -13.31 9.06
C ALA A 37 7.05 -13.64 9.89
N THR A 38 7.11 -13.21 11.15
CA THR A 38 8.20 -13.54 12.06
C THR A 38 8.31 -15.04 12.29
N MET A 39 7.19 -15.74 12.48
CA MET A 39 7.19 -17.19 12.61
C MET A 39 7.68 -17.88 11.32
N ALA A 40 7.26 -17.40 10.15
CA ALA A 40 7.72 -17.90 8.87
C ALA A 40 9.24 -17.71 8.68
N PHE A 41 9.76 -16.52 9.02
CA PHE A 41 11.20 -16.26 9.03
C PHE A 41 11.96 -17.20 9.96
N TYR A 42 11.46 -17.39 11.19
CA TYR A 42 12.07 -18.30 12.16
C TYR A 42 12.16 -19.73 11.62
N LEU A 43 11.09 -20.25 11.01
CA LEU A 43 11.08 -21.60 10.43
C LEU A 43 12.04 -21.72 9.24
N LEU A 44 12.11 -20.71 8.37
CA LEU A 44 13.02 -20.69 7.22
C LEU A 44 14.48 -20.64 7.64
N LEU A 45 14.82 -19.84 8.66
CA LEU A 45 16.17 -19.74 9.18
C LEU A 45 16.60 -21.01 9.92
N LYS A 46 15.71 -21.59 10.75
CA LYS A 46 16.00 -22.82 11.50
C LYS A 46 16.30 -24.01 10.61
N LYS A 47 15.64 -24.12 9.46
CA LYS A 47 15.79 -25.26 8.54
C LYS A 47 17.07 -25.20 7.70
N GLY A 48 17.82 -24.09 7.76
CA GLY A 48 19.05 -23.88 7.00
C GLY A 48 18.79 -23.54 5.53
N ALA A 49 18.87 -22.26 5.18
CA ALA A 49 18.62 -21.76 3.83
C ALA A 49 19.84 -21.95 2.89
N THR A 50 20.30 -23.18 2.69
CA THR A 50 21.50 -23.45 1.89
C THR A 50 21.25 -23.45 0.37
N GLY A 51 20.00 -23.57 -0.09
CA GLY A 51 19.66 -23.56 -1.51
C GLY A 51 19.30 -22.19 -2.10
N TYR A 52 19.59 -21.98 -3.40
CA TYR A 52 19.21 -20.77 -4.15
C TYR A 52 17.71 -20.44 -4.05
N THR A 53 16.85 -21.46 -4.11
CA THR A 53 15.39 -21.30 -3.94
C THR A 53 15.01 -20.77 -2.57
N HIS A 54 15.69 -21.20 -1.50
CA HIS A 54 15.41 -20.72 -0.15
C HIS A 54 15.83 -19.25 0.01
N LYS A 55 16.97 -18.85 -0.58
CA LYS A 55 17.40 -17.45 -0.62
C LYS A 55 16.40 -16.57 -1.38
N ALA A 56 15.91 -17.03 -2.52
CA ALA A 56 14.91 -16.30 -3.31
C ALA A 56 13.60 -16.11 -2.53
N ILE A 57 13.09 -17.16 -1.86
CA ILE A 57 11.89 -17.08 -1.02
C ILE A 57 12.10 -16.12 0.16
N LEU A 58 13.27 -16.17 0.80
CA LEU A 58 13.61 -15.26 1.90
C LEU A 58 13.60 -13.79 1.44
N ILE A 59 14.22 -13.51 0.29
CA ILE A 59 14.20 -12.16 -0.31
C ILE A 59 12.76 -11.73 -0.63
N CYS A 60 11.95 -12.62 -1.22
CA CYS A 60 10.54 -12.31 -1.52
C CYS A 60 9.75 -12.01 -0.24
N MET A 61 9.96 -12.76 0.84
CA MET A 61 9.31 -12.48 2.13
C MET A 61 9.76 -11.14 2.72
N ILE A 62 11.05 -10.81 2.66
CA ILE A 62 11.55 -9.50 3.13
C ILE A 62 10.90 -8.37 2.34
N LEU A 63 10.90 -8.46 1.00
CA LEU A 63 10.27 -7.46 0.15
C LEU A 63 8.76 -7.33 0.41
N LEU A 64 8.08 -8.45 0.65
CA LEU A 64 6.65 -8.45 0.93
C LEU A 64 6.35 -7.80 2.29
N VAL A 65 7.16 -8.07 3.32
CA VAL A 65 7.04 -7.38 4.61
C VAL A 65 7.31 -5.90 4.44
N LEU A 66 8.38 -5.50 3.75
CA LEU A 66 8.70 -4.09 3.51
C LEU A 66 7.57 -3.36 2.76
N ALA A 67 7.01 -3.97 1.72
CA ALA A 67 5.88 -3.41 0.98
C ALA A 67 4.64 -3.27 1.87
N ASN A 68 4.30 -4.30 2.66
CA ASN A 68 3.15 -4.21 3.57
C ASN A 68 3.37 -3.20 4.71
N THR A 69 4.59 -3.09 5.23
CA THR A 69 4.96 -2.04 6.20
C THR A 69 4.82 -0.65 5.60
N TRP A 70 5.27 -0.46 4.35
CA TRP A 70 5.10 0.81 3.65
C TRP A 70 3.62 1.14 3.45
N ASN A 71 2.81 0.16 3.00
CA ASN A 71 1.35 0.33 2.90
C ASN A 71 0.74 0.75 4.24
N PHE A 72 1.09 0.04 5.31
CA PHE A 72 0.62 0.34 6.65
C PHE A 72 0.95 1.76 7.08
N ILE A 73 2.18 2.22 6.84
CA ILE A 73 2.62 3.59 7.16
C ILE A 73 1.80 4.60 6.36
N LEU A 74 1.58 4.38 5.05
CA LEU A 74 0.83 5.33 4.23
C LEU A 74 -0.63 5.44 4.67
N VAL A 75 -1.30 4.29 4.85
CA VAL A 75 -2.72 4.24 5.22
C VAL A 75 -2.96 4.78 6.63
N SER A 76 -2.03 4.55 7.57
CA SER A 76 -2.17 5.07 8.94
C SER A 76 -1.67 6.51 9.11
N GLY A 77 -0.63 6.90 8.38
CA GLY A 77 0.05 8.19 8.54
C GLY A 77 -0.70 9.35 7.91
N GLY A 78 -1.21 9.18 6.69
CA GLY A 78 -1.91 10.24 5.95
C GLY A 78 -3.10 10.82 6.74
N PRO A 79 -4.03 9.98 7.22
CA PRO A 79 -5.19 10.41 7.98
C PRO A 79 -4.85 11.05 9.33
N VAL A 80 -3.79 10.58 10.01
CA VAL A 80 -3.30 11.23 11.25
C VAL A 80 -2.81 12.64 10.97
N ILE A 81 -2.11 12.85 9.85
CA ILE A 81 -1.65 14.17 9.41
C ILE A 81 -2.84 15.04 8.99
N GLN A 82 -3.82 14.46 8.30
CA GLN A 82 -5.05 15.15 7.91
C GLN A 82 -5.83 15.64 9.14
N VAL A 83 -6.05 14.78 10.13
CA VAL A 83 -6.72 15.15 11.39
C VAL A 83 -5.91 16.21 12.14
N ASN A 84 -4.59 16.09 12.18
CA ASN A 84 -3.74 17.08 12.85
C ASN A 84 -3.84 18.45 12.16
N SER A 85 -3.69 18.50 10.85
CA SER A 85 -3.73 19.76 10.10
C SER A 85 -5.13 20.37 10.00
N ALA A 86 -6.19 19.54 9.89
CA ALA A 86 -7.57 20.00 9.78
C ALA A 86 -8.20 20.41 11.12
N LEU A 87 -7.81 19.77 12.25
CA LEU A 87 -8.45 20.04 13.56
C LEU A 87 -7.55 20.77 14.56
N ILE A 88 -6.23 20.61 14.49
CA ILE A 88 -5.30 21.18 15.48
C ILE A 88 -4.75 22.53 15.00
N TYR A 89 -4.50 22.66 13.70
CA TYR A 89 -3.96 23.90 13.15
C TYR A 89 -5.06 24.92 12.86
N THR A 90 -5.09 26.01 13.64
CA THR A 90 -6.06 27.10 13.42
C THR A 90 -5.53 28.09 12.38
N SER A 91 -6.05 28.00 11.16
CA SER A 91 -5.82 29.01 10.11
C SER A 91 -6.73 30.22 10.29
N SER A 92 -6.21 31.41 9.95
CA SER A 92 -6.98 32.66 9.86
C SER A 92 -8.03 32.66 8.74
N GLN A 93 -7.96 31.69 7.81
CA GLN A 93 -8.88 31.55 6.67
C GLN A 93 -10.17 30.75 7.01
N GLY A 94 -10.40 30.42 8.27
CA GLY A 94 -11.55 29.62 8.70
C GLY A 94 -11.40 28.13 8.36
N LEU A 95 -12.49 27.37 8.53
CA LEU A 95 -12.50 25.90 8.41
C LEU A 95 -12.21 25.42 6.98
N GLU A 96 -12.74 26.12 5.98
CA GLU A 96 -12.56 25.76 4.57
C GLU A 96 -11.09 25.88 4.14
N GLY A 97 -10.41 26.96 4.54
CA GLY A 97 -8.97 27.13 4.29
C GLY A 97 -8.10 26.10 5.01
N GLN A 98 -8.52 25.61 6.19
CA GLN A 98 -7.81 24.53 6.89
C GLN A 98 -7.93 23.19 6.17
N ILE A 99 -9.11 22.85 5.67
CA ILE A 99 -9.32 21.62 4.90
C ILE A 99 -8.55 21.67 3.59
N ALA A 100 -8.53 22.81 2.89
CA ALA A 100 -7.76 22.98 1.66
C ALA A 100 -6.25 22.77 1.90
N ALA A 101 -5.69 23.41 2.94
CA ALA A 101 -4.28 23.22 3.30
C ALA A 101 -3.97 21.79 3.77
N SER A 102 -4.89 21.16 4.50
CA SER A 102 -4.77 19.76 4.90
C SER A 102 -4.70 18.83 3.68
N ASN A 103 -5.56 19.04 2.69
CA ASN A 103 -5.58 18.23 1.48
C ASN A 103 -4.28 18.39 0.67
N GLU A 104 -3.72 19.60 0.61
CA GLU A 104 -2.45 19.86 -0.06
C GLU A 104 -1.29 19.09 0.60
N ILE A 105 -1.28 19.01 1.93
CA ILE A 105 -0.26 18.26 2.69
C ILE A 105 -0.41 16.75 2.51
N THR A 106 -1.60 16.23 2.24
CA THR A 106 -1.84 14.79 2.03
C THR A 106 -1.58 14.31 0.61
N LEU A 107 -1.49 15.21 -0.38
CA LEU A 107 -1.22 14.83 -1.79
C LEU A 107 -0.03 13.88 -2.00
N PRO A 108 1.14 14.07 -1.34
CA PRO A 108 2.27 13.16 -1.50
C PRO A 108 2.00 11.75 -0.95
N TRP A 109 1.08 11.61 0.00
CA TRP A 109 0.67 10.33 0.57
C TRP A 109 -0.23 9.57 -0.40
N ASP A 110 -1.21 10.28 -0.99
CA ASP A 110 -2.13 9.73 -1.99
C ASP A 110 -1.38 9.29 -3.26
N ALA A 111 -0.36 10.04 -3.67
CA ALA A 111 0.50 9.65 -4.78
C ALA A 111 1.23 8.31 -4.55
N GLN A 112 1.51 7.96 -3.29
CA GLN A 112 2.26 6.77 -2.93
C GLN A 112 1.38 5.55 -2.63
N ILE A 113 0.10 5.74 -2.30
CA ILE A 113 -0.77 4.66 -1.76
C ILE A 113 -0.92 3.46 -2.70
N THR A 114 -0.75 3.66 -4.00
CA THR A 114 -0.86 2.60 -5.03
C THR A 114 0.40 1.75 -5.19
N TRP A 115 1.56 2.24 -4.74
CA TRP A 115 2.85 1.57 -4.94
C TRP A 115 2.98 0.27 -4.14
N PRO A 116 2.70 0.25 -2.82
CA PRO A 116 2.81 -0.98 -2.04
C PRO A 116 1.92 -2.11 -2.53
N GLY A 117 0.68 -1.79 -2.93
CA GLY A 117 -0.27 -2.75 -3.48
C GLY A 117 0.26 -3.37 -4.79
N THR A 118 0.79 -2.53 -5.68
CA THR A 118 1.40 -2.96 -6.95
C THR A 118 2.60 -3.89 -6.71
N ILE A 119 3.50 -3.54 -5.79
CA ILE A 119 4.67 -4.38 -5.47
C ILE A 119 4.21 -5.74 -4.90
N THR A 120 3.23 -5.73 -4.00
CA THR A 120 2.70 -6.96 -3.39
C THR A 120 2.05 -7.87 -4.43
N LEU A 121 1.28 -7.29 -5.36
CA LEU A 121 0.65 -8.02 -6.46
C LEU A 121 1.68 -8.63 -7.41
N MET A 122 2.72 -7.87 -7.79
CA MET A 122 3.82 -8.36 -8.62
C MET A 122 4.58 -9.52 -7.96
N LEU A 123 4.85 -9.42 -6.65
CA LEU A 123 5.51 -10.49 -5.90
C LEU A 123 4.64 -11.75 -5.80
N SER A 124 3.34 -11.58 -5.55
CA SER A 124 2.38 -12.69 -5.50
C SER A 124 2.34 -13.46 -6.82
N ASP A 125 2.22 -12.75 -7.94
CA ASP A 125 2.18 -13.36 -9.27
C ASP A 125 3.51 -14.04 -9.63
N GLY A 126 4.63 -13.45 -9.22
CA GLY A 126 5.94 -14.07 -9.35
C GLY A 126 6.04 -15.40 -8.59
N ILE A 127 5.52 -15.46 -7.37
CA ILE A 127 5.51 -16.69 -6.55
C ILE A 127 4.60 -17.76 -7.17
N VAL A 128 3.41 -17.37 -7.64
CA VAL A 128 2.46 -18.29 -8.30
C VAL A 128 3.05 -18.84 -9.59
N THR A 129 3.62 -17.97 -10.43
CA THR A 129 4.29 -18.34 -11.68
C THR A 129 5.47 -19.27 -11.42
N TRP A 130 6.31 -18.95 -10.44
CA TRP A 130 7.42 -19.81 -10.02
C TRP A 130 6.94 -21.20 -9.59
N ARG A 131 5.90 -21.28 -8.75
CA ARG A 131 5.33 -22.55 -8.28
C ARG A 131 4.75 -23.36 -9.43
N ALA A 132 4.00 -22.74 -10.34
CA ALA A 132 3.46 -23.40 -11.52
C ALA A 132 4.57 -23.96 -12.42
N CYS A 133 5.66 -23.19 -12.62
CA CYS A 133 6.82 -23.64 -13.37
C CYS A 133 7.55 -24.82 -12.70
N ALA A 134 7.55 -24.89 -11.37
CA ALA A 134 8.16 -25.99 -10.61
C ALA A 134 7.33 -27.28 -10.70
N ILE A 135 5.99 -27.18 -10.80
CA ILE A 135 5.08 -28.35 -10.89
C ILE A 135 5.13 -28.99 -12.29
N TRP A 136 5.25 -28.20 -13.36
CA TRP A 136 5.24 -28.69 -14.74
C TRP A 136 6.56 -28.42 -15.49
N PRO A 137 7.68 -29.07 -15.11
CA PRO A 137 8.99 -28.80 -15.70
C PRO A 137 9.08 -29.13 -17.21
N HIS A 138 8.23 -30.02 -17.71
CA HIS A 138 8.24 -30.46 -19.11
C HIS A 138 7.34 -29.65 -20.05
N ALA A 139 6.41 -28.84 -19.52
CA ALA A 139 5.44 -28.08 -20.32
C ALA A 139 6.00 -26.70 -20.73
N LYS A 140 6.92 -26.69 -21.71
CA LYS A 140 7.62 -25.47 -22.16
C LYS A 140 6.68 -24.33 -22.59
N ILE A 141 5.59 -24.65 -23.28
CA ILE A 141 4.61 -23.66 -23.76
C ILE A 141 3.90 -23.01 -22.57
N LEU A 142 3.43 -23.81 -21.61
CA LEU A 142 2.73 -23.31 -20.42
C LEU A 142 3.63 -22.37 -19.61
N ARG A 143 4.91 -22.73 -19.45
CA ARG A 143 5.91 -21.88 -18.78
C ARG A 143 6.11 -20.54 -19.48
N LEU A 144 6.19 -20.54 -20.81
CA LEU A 144 6.36 -19.34 -21.61
C LEU A 144 5.13 -18.43 -21.53
N VAL A 145 3.92 -19.01 -21.61
CA VAL A 145 2.65 -18.27 -21.46
C VAL A 145 2.53 -17.65 -20.06
N LEU A 146 2.79 -18.42 -19.00
CA LEU A 146 2.72 -17.90 -17.61
C LEU A 146 3.75 -16.80 -17.36
N SER A 147 4.98 -16.97 -17.86
CA SER A 147 6.02 -15.94 -17.75
C SER A 147 5.68 -14.68 -18.56
N GLY A 148 5.10 -14.84 -19.75
CA GLY A 148 4.61 -13.73 -20.56
C GLY A 148 3.47 -12.96 -19.88
N LEU A 149 2.52 -13.68 -19.27
CA LEU A 149 1.41 -13.08 -18.52
C LEU A 149 1.93 -12.29 -17.30
N MET A 150 2.91 -12.85 -16.57
CA MET A 150 3.57 -12.16 -15.47
C MET A 150 4.25 -10.87 -15.93
N ILE A 151 5.04 -10.90 -17.02
CA ILE A 151 5.71 -9.71 -17.56
C ILE A 151 4.69 -8.67 -18.02
N ALA A 152 3.62 -9.09 -18.70
CA ALA A 152 2.55 -8.20 -19.12
C ALA A 152 1.87 -7.54 -17.91
N ASN A 153 1.57 -8.31 -16.86
CA ASN A 153 0.96 -7.77 -15.65
C ASN A 153 1.89 -6.78 -14.93
N ILE A 154 3.19 -7.08 -14.85
CA ILE A 154 4.20 -6.14 -14.33
C ILE A 154 4.18 -4.84 -15.14
N GLY A 155 4.21 -4.94 -16.48
CA GLY A 155 4.20 -3.79 -17.37
C GLY A 155 2.96 -2.92 -17.20
N VAL A 156 1.77 -3.53 -17.16
CA VAL A 156 0.50 -2.83 -16.99
C VAL A 156 0.44 -2.12 -15.63
N ASN A 157 0.77 -2.81 -14.53
CA ASN A 157 0.71 -2.20 -13.20
C ASN A 157 1.74 -1.09 -13.01
N LEU A 158 2.97 -1.25 -13.52
CA LEU A 158 3.97 -0.18 -13.48
C LEU A 158 3.56 1.04 -14.30
N THR A 159 3.04 0.82 -15.52
CA THR A 159 2.60 1.92 -16.39
C THR A 159 1.43 2.68 -15.77
N ALA A 160 0.44 1.96 -15.23
CA ALA A 160 -0.71 2.56 -14.56
C ALA A 160 -0.27 3.38 -13.33
N THR A 161 0.59 2.81 -12.48
CA THR A 161 1.09 3.48 -11.27
C THR A 161 1.92 4.73 -11.61
N MET A 162 2.77 4.65 -12.64
CA MET A 162 3.54 5.80 -13.11
C MET A 162 2.66 6.92 -13.65
N ILE A 163 1.62 6.60 -14.44
CA ILE A 163 0.69 7.60 -14.97
C ILE A 163 -0.06 8.30 -13.85
N ILE A 164 -0.54 7.55 -12.85
CA ILE A 164 -1.24 8.11 -11.69
C ILE A 164 -0.30 9.04 -10.92
N GLY A 165 0.92 8.60 -10.60
CA GLY A 165 1.90 9.43 -9.90
C GLY A 165 2.27 10.70 -10.68
N LEU A 166 2.44 10.60 -12.00
CA LEU A 166 2.76 11.74 -12.85
C LEU A 166 1.60 12.75 -12.92
N LYS A 167 0.35 12.26 -12.95
CA LYS A 167 -0.84 13.10 -12.92
C LYS A 167 -0.94 13.86 -11.59
N VAL A 168 -0.80 13.18 -10.46
CA VAL A 168 -0.85 13.83 -9.13
C VAL A 168 0.26 14.86 -9.00
N TRP A 169 1.46 14.56 -9.49
CA TRP A 169 2.57 15.52 -9.49
C TRP A 169 2.31 16.74 -10.38
N TYR A 170 1.72 16.54 -11.56
CA TYR A 170 1.37 17.63 -12.46
C TYR A 170 0.30 18.54 -11.86
N ASP A 171 -0.76 17.96 -11.29
CA ASP A 171 -1.85 18.70 -10.65
C ASP A 171 -1.35 19.46 -9.40
N SER A 172 -0.34 18.97 -8.70
CA SER A 172 0.28 19.69 -7.56
C SER A 172 1.13 20.91 -7.93
N ARG A 173 1.40 21.15 -9.22
CA ARG A 173 2.22 22.27 -9.70
C ARG A 173 1.43 23.44 -10.28
N ILE A 174 0.14 23.28 -10.53
CA ILE A 174 -0.76 24.27 -11.15
C ILE A 174 -1.60 24.91 -10.05
#